data_AF-A0A1Q3DVR4-F1
#
_entry.id   AF-A0A1Q3DVR4-F1
#
_cell.length_a   1.000
_cell.length_b   1.000
_cell.length_c   1.000
_cell.angle_alpha   90.00
_cell.angle_beta   90.00
_cell.angle_gamma   90.00
#
_symmetry.space_group_name_H-M   'P 1'
#
loop_
_entity.id
_entity.type
_entity.pdbx_description
1 polymer ?
#
loop_
_entity_poly.entity_id
_entity_poly.type
_entity_poly.pdbx_seq_one_letter_code
_entity_poly.pdbx_strand_id
1 'polypeptide(L)' 'MCYWRRVRNIYTRCGHGVNLPEEEIKCDLVNCKFSPAHRQNCPNCSQTCWQYRQYPQQYSPHIDRLCPTCSNTHR' A
#
# COMPACT_ATOMS: atom_id res chain seq x y z
N MET A 1 -0.92 12.63 1.56
CA MET A 1 -1.01 12.38 0.10
C MET A 1 -1.16 10.89 -0.12
N CYS A 2 -1.84 10.47 -1.18
CA CYS A 2 -1.94 9.05 -1.52
C CYS A 2 -0.55 8.51 -1.89
N TYR A 3 -0.29 7.24 -1.60
CA TYR A 3 0.98 6.58 -1.88
C TYR A 3 0.77 5.10 -2.17
N TRP A 4 1.74 4.48 -2.82
CA TRP A 4 1.75 3.03 -3.03
C TRP A 4 2.44 2.33 -1.88
N ARG A 5 2.00 1.15 -1.50
CA ARG A 5 2.67 0.33 -0.50
C ARG A 5 3.08 -1.00 -1.13
N ARG A 6 4.35 -1.33 -0.96
CA ARG A 6 4.92 -2.65 -1.28
C ARG A 6 4.96 -3.46 -0.01
N VAL A 7 4.14 -4.50 0.05
CA VAL A 7 4.05 -5.37 1.23
C VAL A 7 4.84 -6.65 1.00
N ARG A 8 5.72 -6.99 1.94
CA ARG A 8 6.45 -8.25 1.97
C ARG A 8 6.24 -8.96 3.30
N ASN A 9 5.34 -9.92 3.33
CA ASN A 9 5.04 -10.69 4.53
C ASN A 9 6.20 -11.63 4.86
N ILE A 10 6.79 -11.49 6.04
CA ILE A 10 7.84 -12.37 6.55
C ILE A 10 7.20 -13.38 7.49
N TYR A 11 7.21 -14.65 7.09
CA TYR A 11 6.63 -15.76 7.84
C TYR A 11 7.66 -16.34 8.79
N THR A 12 7.54 -16.10 10.09
CA THR A 12 8.60 -16.44 11.06
C THR A 12 8.76 -17.94 11.30
N ARG A 13 7.72 -18.75 11.04
CA ARG A 13 7.79 -20.22 11.23
C ARG A 13 8.59 -20.95 10.15
N CYS A 14 8.81 -20.33 8.99
CA CYS A 14 9.59 -20.90 7.89
C CYS A 14 10.66 -19.95 7.33
N GLY A 15 10.75 -18.71 7.84
CA GLY A 15 11.69 -17.69 7.39
C GLY A 15 11.43 -17.12 5.99
N HIS A 16 10.33 -17.51 5.33
CA HIS A 16 10.05 -17.09 3.96
C HIS A 16 9.43 -15.70 3.90
N GLY A 17 9.86 -14.91 2.91
CA GLY A 17 9.26 -13.62 2.58
C GLY A 17 8.40 -13.72 1.32
N VAL A 18 7.10 -13.42 1.41
CA VAL A 18 6.18 -13.41 0.27
C VAL A 18 5.84 -11.97 -0.09
N ASN A 19 6.11 -11.58 -1.34
CA ASN A 19 5.71 -10.28 -1.87
C ASN A 19 4.22 -10.32 -2.21
N LEU A 20 3.47 -9.32 -1.74
CA LEU A 20 2.09 -9.10 -2.11
C LEU A 20 1.99 -8.06 -3.24
N PRO A 21 0.85 -7.99 -3.94
CA PRO A 21 0.58 -6.91 -4.89
C PRO A 21 0.72 -5.53 -4.25
N GLU A 22 1.10 -4.54 -5.06
CA GLU A 22 1.15 -3.15 -4.60
C GLU A 22 -0.25 -2.66 -4.22
N GLU A 23 -0.36 -2.04 -3.04
CA GLU A 23 -1.62 -1.49 -2.52
C GLU A 23 -1.60 0.04 -2.61
N GLU A 24 -2.68 0.65 -3.10
CA GLU A 24 -2.80 2.11 -3.06
C GLU A 24 -3.36 2.55 -1.70
N ILE A 25 -2.52 3.21 -0.91
CA ILE A 25 -2.96 3.84 0.34
C ILE A 25 -3.53 5.22 0.01
N LYS A 26 -4.84 5.34 0.20
CA LYS A 26 -5.58 6.60 0.06
C LYS A 26 -5.36 7.47 1.30
N CYS A 27 -5.33 8.78 1.10
CA CYS A 27 -5.35 9.77 2.18
C CYS A 27 -6.67 10.54 2.18
N ASP A 28 -7.03 11.18 3.28
CA ASP A 28 -8.28 11.96 3.41
C ASP A 28 -8.11 13.46 3.12
N LEU A 29 -7.05 13.84 2.39
CA LEU A 29 -6.77 15.23 2.08
C LEU A 29 -7.65 15.75 0.94
N VAL A 30 -8.32 16.88 1.15
CA VAL A 30 -9.15 17.54 0.11
C VAL A 30 -8.33 18.13 -1.03
N ASN A 31 -7.05 18.43 -0.78
CA ASN A 31 -6.10 18.99 -1.76
C ASN A 31 -5.23 17.91 -2.41
N CYS A 32 -5.64 16.65 -2.39
CA CYS A 32 -4.95 15.57 -3.10
C CYS A 32 -5.84 15.03 -4.21
N LYS A 33 -5.44 15.14 -5.48
CA LYS A 33 -6.26 14.73 -6.63
C LYS A 33 -6.73 13.27 -6.58
N PHE A 34 -5.95 12.40 -5.93
CA PHE A 34 -6.21 10.96 -5.84
C PHE A 34 -7.02 10.56 -4.59
N SER A 35 -7.26 11.51 -3.68
CA SER A 35 -7.99 11.29 -2.44
C SER A 35 -9.49 11.16 -2.71
N PRO A 36 -10.19 10.24 -2.03
CA PRO A 36 -11.65 10.18 -2.09
C PRO A 36 -12.31 11.44 -1.51
N ALA A 37 -11.63 12.18 -0.64
CA ALA A 37 -12.13 13.44 -0.07
C ALA A 37 -11.94 14.64 -1.02
N HIS A 38 -11.32 14.47 -2.19
CA HIS A 38 -11.12 15.54 -3.15
C HIS A 38 -12.42 15.94 -3.84
N ARG A 39 -12.65 17.26 -3.95
CA ARG A 39 -13.86 17.80 -4.59
C ARG A 39 -13.80 17.58 -6.10
N GLN A 40 -14.88 17.09 -6.71
CA GLN A 40 -14.96 16.89 -8.16
C GLN A 40 -14.79 18.21 -8.94
N ASN A 41 -15.41 19.30 -8.47
CA ASN A 41 -15.24 20.64 -9.02
C ASN A 41 -14.16 21.44 -8.27
N CYS A 42 -12.91 20.97 -8.32
CA CYS A 42 -11.79 21.69 -7.73
C CYS A 42 -11.26 22.77 -8.71
N PRO A 43 -11.42 24.07 -8.41
CA PRO A 43 -10.84 25.12 -9.24
C PRO A 43 -9.32 25.13 -9.10
N ASN A 44 -8.61 25.32 -10.21
CA ASN A 44 -7.14 25.40 -10.25
C ASN A 44 -6.42 24.18 -9.65
N CYS A 45 -7.02 22.97 -9.78
CA CYS A 45 -6.48 21.73 -9.19
C CYS A 45 -4.98 21.54 -9.47
N SER A 46 -4.51 21.80 -10.70
CA SER A 46 -3.09 21.66 -11.07
C SER A 46 -2.13 22.56 -10.30
N GLN A 47 -2.61 23.67 -9.73
CA GLN A 47 -1.81 24.64 -8.99
C GLN A 47 -1.93 24.49 -7.48
N THR A 48 -3.11 24.09 -7.00
CA THR A 48 -3.44 24.09 -5.56
C THR A 48 -3.39 22.71 -4.92
N CYS A 49 -3.47 21.65 -5.73
CA CYS A 49 -3.57 20.28 -5.26
C CYS A 49 -2.34 19.46 -5.62
N TRP A 50 -2.10 18.45 -4.80
CA TRP A 50 -1.10 17.43 -5.04
C TRP A 50 -1.44 16.61 -6.28
N GLN A 51 -0.58 16.72 -7.30
CA GLN A 51 -0.72 16.05 -8.59
C GLN A 51 -0.03 14.68 -8.68
N TYR A 52 0.84 14.37 -7.72
CA TYR A 52 1.61 13.13 -7.70
C TYR A 52 1.37 12.33 -6.42
N ARG A 53 1.58 11.01 -6.50
CA ARG A 53 1.59 10.12 -5.35
C ARG A 53 2.97 10.19 -4.69
N GLN A 54 3.02 10.01 -3.38
CA GLN A 54 4.30 9.89 -2.66
C GLN A 54 5.01 8.59 -3.02
N TYR A 55 6.32 8.53 -2.74
CA TYR A 55 7.15 7.36 -3.02
C TYR A 55 6.57 6.10 -2.35
N PRO A 56 6.69 4.92 -2.97
CA PRO A 56 6.13 3.73 -2.39
C PRO A 56 6.70 3.40 -1.01
N GLN A 57 5.84 3.19 -0.03
CA GLN A 57 6.24 2.70 1.29
C GLN A 57 6.62 1.23 1.19
N GLN A 58 7.77 0.86 1.76
CA GLN A 58 8.11 -0.54 1.99
C GLN A 58 7.57 -0.97 3.36
N TYR A 59 6.76 -2.04 3.38
CA TYR A 59 6.17 -2.55 4.60
C TYR A 59 6.37 -4.07 4.68
N SER A 60 7.06 -4.52 5.73
CA SER A 60 7.43 -5.93 5.88
C SER A 60 6.96 -6.48 7.22
N PRO A 61 5.67 -6.84 7.37
CA PRO A 61 5.16 -7.36 8.62
C PRO A 61 5.71 -8.77 8.91
N HIS A 62 6.02 -9.02 10.18
CA HIS A 62 6.42 -10.34 10.66
C HIS A 62 5.18 -11.09 11.15
N ILE A 63 4.89 -12.23 10.53
CA ILE A 63 3.68 -13.02 10.76
C ILE A 63 4.09 -14.36 11.34
N ASP A 64 3.59 -14.70 12.54
CA ASP A 64 3.83 -16.00 13.18
C ASP A 64 2.97 -17.13 12.58
N ARG A 65 3.21 -17.43 11.30
CA ARG A 65 2.59 -18.52 10.56
C ARG A 65 3.57 -19.12 9.56
N LEU A 66 3.20 -20.26 8.97
CA LEU A 66 3.85 -20.79 7.77
C LEU A 66 3.39 -19.98 6.55
N CYS A 67 4.25 -19.85 5.55
CA CYS A 67 3.85 -19.26 4.27
C CYS A 67 2.88 -20.18 3.51
N PRO A 68 2.09 -19.65 2.56
CA PRO A 68 1.13 -20.46 1.79
C PRO A 68 1.76 -21.70 1.12
N THR A 69 3.00 -21.57 0.64
CA THR A 69 3.74 -22.68 0.03
C THR A 69 4.02 -23.79 1.03
N CYS A 70 4.54 -23.45 2.22
CA CYS A 70 4.86 -24.42 3.27
C CYS A 70 3.61 -25.00 3.94
N SER A 71 2.55 -24.21 4.13
CA SER A 71 1.30 -24.74 4.70
C SER A 71 0.66 -25.78 3.78
N ASN A 72 0.78 -25.62 2.47
CA ASN A 72 0.20 -26.53 1.49
C ASN A 72 1.01 -27.84 1.31
N THR A 73 2.28 -27.87 1.72
CA THR A 73 3.13 -29.07 1.62
C THR A 73 2.93 -30.05 2.78
N HIS A 74 2.30 -29.62 3.87
CA HIS A 74 2.00 -30.44 5.05
C HIS A 74 0.54 -30.93 5.10
N ARG A 75 -0.18 -30.92 3.97
CA ARG A 75 -1.56 -31.42 3.88
C ARG A 75 -1.64 -32.79 3.25
#